data_AF-A0A7Y2PKT6-F1
#
_entry.id   AF-A0A7Y2PKT6-F1
#
_cell.length_a   1.000
_cell.length_b   1.000
_cell.length_c   1.000
_cell.angle_alpha   90.00
_cell.angle_beta   90.00
_cell.angle_gamma   90.00
#
_symmetry.space_group_name_H-M   'P 1'
#
loop_
_entity.id
_entity.type
_entity.pdbx_description
1 polymer ?
#
loop_
_entity_poly.entity_id
_entity_poly.type
_entity_poly.pdbx_seq_one_letter_code
_entity_poly.pdbx_strand_id
1 'polypeptide(L)'
;GGSFDFHIDNAVRQPKGSPERVRTDLSATLFFSDPDDYDGGELVIQDTYGVQQVKLPAGDMVLYPGTSLHKVNAVTRGARYASFFWTQSLVREDSQRTLLFEMDNAIQQLTRDVPDHPSLIRLTGTYHNLLRRWVEV
;
A
#
# COMPACT_ATOMS: atom_id res chain seq x y z
N GLY A 1 2.00 18.01 19.65
CA GLY A 1 3.23 17.74 18.88
C GLY A 1 2.96 17.95 17.41
N GLY A 2 3.71 17.28 16.53
CA GLY A 2 3.43 17.31 15.09
C GLY A 2 2.17 16.54 14.72
N SER A 3 1.46 17.03 13.70
CA SER A 3 0.28 16.42 13.08
C SER A 3 0.28 16.74 11.59
N PHE A 4 -0.57 16.06 10.82
CA PHE A 4 -0.82 16.40 9.42
C PHE A 4 -2.32 16.24 9.16
N ASP A 5 -2.99 17.31 8.74
CA ASP A 5 -4.45 17.34 8.62
C ASP A 5 -4.98 16.50 7.44
N PHE A 6 -6.31 16.36 7.38
CA PHE A 6 -6.97 15.62 6.30
C PHE A 6 -6.60 16.18 4.94
N HIS A 7 -6.10 15.30 4.08
CA HIS A 7 -5.74 15.61 2.72
C HIS A 7 -5.81 14.36 1.85
N ILE A 8 -5.78 14.59 0.54
CA ILE A 8 -5.56 13.56 -0.47
C ILE A 8 -4.20 13.86 -1.09
N ASP A 9 -3.43 12.83 -1.38
CA ASP A 9 -2.13 13.01 -2.04
C ASP A 9 -2.30 13.56 -3.46
N ASN A 10 -1.35 14.38 -3.90
CA ASN A 10 -1.34 14.80 -5.30
C ASN A 10 -1.16 13.58 -6.21
N ALA A 11 -2.01 13.46 -7.23
CA ALA A 11 -2.05 12.32 -8.16
C ALA A 11 -0.74 12.10 -8.92
N VAL A 12 0.08 13.14 -9.07
CA VAL A 12 1.40 13.08 -9.70
C VAL A 12 2.41 13.82 -8.81
N ARG A 13 3.50 13.13 -8.48
CA ARG A 13 4.65 13.69 -7.76
C ARG A 13 5.85 13.71 -8.68
N GLN A 14 6.71 14.71 -8.51
CA GLN A 14 8.03 14.76 -9.14
C GLN A 14 9.08 14.72 -8.02
N PRO A 15 9.82 13.62 -7.86
CA PRO A 15 10.88 13.55 -6.86
C PRO A 15 11.91 14.65 -7.09
N LYS A 16 12.35 15.31 -6.01
CA LYS A 16 13.33 16.39 -6.10
C LYS A 16 14.62 15.87 -6.72
N GLY A 17 15.08 16.52 -7.80
CA GLY A 17 16.28 16.09 -8.52
C GLY A 17 16.05 14.98 -9.55
N SER A 18 14.81 14.52 -9.75
CA SER A 18 14.45 13.58 -10.82
C SER A 18 13.67 14.28 -11.94
N PRO A 19 13.96 13.99 -13.22
CA PRO A 19 13.11 14.41 -14.33
C PRO A 19 11.80 13.60 -14.40
N GLU A 20 11.70 12.49 -13.68
CA GLU A 20 10.57 11.57 -13.76
C GLU A 20 9.35 12.08 -12.98
N ARG A 21 8.18 11.76 -13.51
CA ARG A 21 6.90 11.97 -12.84
C ARG A 21 6.34 10.62 -12.43
N VAL A 22 5.91 10.54 -11.17
CA VAL A 22 5.37 9.33 -10.57
C VAL A 22 3.89 9.54 -10.31
N ARG A 23 3.04 8.72 -10.92
CA ARG A 23 1.62 8.60 -10.57
C ARG A 23 1.52 7.93 -9.21
N THR A 24 0.81 8.54 -8.26
CA THR A 24 0.75 8.09 -6.87
C THR A 24 -0.35 7.04 -6.66
N ASP A 25 -0.20 5.87 -7.27
CA ASP A 25 -1.21 4.80 -7.17
C ASP A 25 -1.36 4.30 -5.73
N LEU A 26 -0.23 4.11 -5.05
CA LEU A 26 -0.16 3.66 -3.66
C LEU A 26 0.65 4.64 -2.82
N SER A 27 0.14 4.92 -1.63
CA SER A 27 0.88 5.54 -0.54
C SER A 27 1.35 4.46 0.42
N ALA A 28 2.57 4.63 0.94
CA ALA A 28 3.19 3.70 1.87
C ALA A 28 3.69 4.43 3.11
N THR A 29 3.63 3.76 4.25
CA THR A 29 4.24 4.23 5.49
C THR A 29 4.90 3.06 6.21
N LEU A 30 6.23 3.09 6.28
CA LEU A 30 7.07 2.17 7.05
C LEU A 30 7.33 2.79 8.42
N PHE A 31 6.96 2.07 9.48
CA PHE A 31 7.05 2.56 10.86
C PHE A 31 8.44 2.25 11.45
N PHE A 32 9.03 3.21 12.17
CA PHE A 32 10.34 3.07 12.85
C PHE A 32 10.26 3.23 14.37
N SER A 33 9.05 3.42 14.91
CA SER A 33 8.81 3.58 16.35
C SER A 33 7.70 2.64 16.75
N ASP A 34 7.86 1.94 17.87
CA ASP A 34 6.82 1.05 18.36
C ASP A 34 5.61 1.86 18.84
N PRO A 35 4.37 1.32 18.69
CA PRO A 35 3.15 2.02 19.06
C PRO A 35 3.13 2.54 20.50
N ASP A 36 3.79 1.84 21.43
CA ASP A 36 3.81 2.16 22.86
C ASP A 36 4.80 3.29 23.20
N ASP A 37 5.73 3.63 22.30
CA ASP A 37 6.73 4.68 22.50
C ASP A 37 6.12 6.10 22.42
N TYR A 38 4.94 6.24 21.83
CA TYR A 38 4.27 7.52 21.62
C TYR A 38 2.75 7.46 21.79
N ASP A 39 2.14 8.57 22.24
CA ASP A 39 0.67 8.70 22.35
C ASP A 39 0.13 9.52 21.18
N GLY A 40 -1.05 9.13 20.66
CA GLY A 40 -1.57 9.66 19.40
C GLY A 40 -0.78 9.16 18.19
N GLY A 41 -0.70 9.98 17.14
CA GLY A 41 0.08 9.68 15.93
C GLY A 41 -0.52 8.60 15.02
N GLU A 42 -1.78 8.22 15.23
CA GLU A 42 -2.47 7.27 14.36
C GLU A 42 -2.59 7.86 12.95
N LEU A 43 -2.27 7.04 11.94
CA LEU A 43 -2.63 7.31 10.56
C LEU A 43 -4.11 6.97 10.39
N VAL A 44 -4.92 7.99 10.17
CA VAL A 44 -6.37 7.87 9.99
C VAL A 44 -6.66 7.90 8.50
N ILE A 45 -7.16 6.80 7.95
CA ILE A 45 -7.52 6.65 6.54
C ILE A 45 -9.03 6.54 6.45
N GLN A 46 -9.66 7.42 5.68
CA GLN A 46 -11.09 7.40 5.43
C GLN A 46 -11.34 6.88 4.01
N ASP A 47 -12.18 5.85 3.94
CA ASP A 47 -12.66 5.26 2.69
C ASP A 47 -14.20 5.36 2.61
N THR A 48 -14.79 4.76 1.57
CA THR A 48 -16.24 4.75 1.32
C THR A 48 -17.04 4.07 2.44
N TYR A 49 -16.43 3.13 3.16
CA TYR A 49 -17.09 2.25 4.12
C TYR A 49 -16.75 2.55 5.58
N GLY A 50 -15.78 3.44 5.84
CA GLY A 50 -15.50 3.91 7.18
C GLY A 50 -14.15 4.57 7.34
N VAL A 51 -13.68 4.54 8.58
CA VAL A 51 -12.40 5.12 9.00
C VAL A 51 -11.56 4.02 9.63
N GLN A 52 -10.36 3.83 9.10
CA GLN A 52 -9.35 2.95 9.67
C GLN A 52 -8.30 3.79 10.41
N GLN A 53 -7.90 3.36 11.61
CA GLN A 53 -6.81 3.97 12.36
C GLN A 53 -5.65 2.98 12.42
N VAL A 54 -4.49 3.40 11.91
CA VAL A 54 -3.33 2.54 11.72
C VAL A 54 -2.17 3.05 12.57
N LYS A 55 -1.65 2.14 13.40
CA LYS A 55 -0.47 2.34 14.23
C LYS A 55 0.21 0.98 14.41
N LEU A 56 1.27 0.74 13.65
CA LEU A 56 1.90 -0.59 13.54
C LEU A 56 3.25 -0.64 14.30
N PRO A 57 3.70 -1.84 14.71
CA PRO A 57 5.06 -2.07 15.23
C PRO A 57 6.17 -1.49 14.36
N ALA A 58 7.31 -1.20 14.96
CA ALA A 58 8.49 -0.81 14.20
C ALA A 58 8.92 -1.93 13.24
N GLY A 59 9.16 -1.60 11.98
CA GLY A 59 9.48 -2.55 10.91
C GLY A 59 8.28 -2.92 10.03
N ASP A 60 7.06 -2.69 10.48
CA ASP A 60 5.86 -2.95 9.70
C ASP A 60 5.53 -1.79 8.75
N MET A 61 4.85 -2.10 7.64
CA MET A 61 4.45 -1.13 6.64
C MET A 61 2.97 -1.27 6.30
N VAL A 62 2.29 -0.13 6.21
CA VAL A 62 0.95 -0.05 5.62
C VAL A 62 1.05 0.45 4.17
N LEU A 63 0.30 -0.18 3.28
CA LEU A 63 0.02 0.32 1.93
C LEU A 63 -1.46 0.64 1.81
N TYR A 64 -1.78 1.75 1.16
CA TYR A 64 -3.16 2.17 0.92
C TYR A 64 -3.26 2.98 -0.38
N PRO A 65 -4.45 3.09 -1.00
CA PRO A 65 -4.60 3.86 -2.23
C PRO A 65 -4.22 5.33 -2.02
N GLY A 66 -3.41 5.89 -2.92
CA GLY A 66 -3.02 7.32 -2.85
C GLY A 66 -4.21 8.29 -3.00
N THR A 67 -5.36 7.78 -3.44
CA THR A 67 -6.64 8.50 -3.53
C THR A 67 -7.36 8.65 -2.18
N SER A 68 -6.90 7.96 -1.13
CA SER A 68 -7.60 7.91 0.16
C SER A 68 -7.46 9.25 0.91
N LEU A 69 -8.57 9.76 1.44
CA LEU A 69 -8.55 10.90 2.36
C LEU A 69 -7.92 10.45 3.67
N HIS A 70 -6.83 11.09 4.09
CA HIS A 70 -6.12 10.64 5.29
C HIS A 70 -5.47 11.77 6.06
N LYS A 71 -5.19 11.53 7.34
CA LYS A 71 -4.48 12.44 8.26
C LYS A 71 -3.61 11.67 9.23
N VAL A 72 -2.71 12.38 9.90
CA VAL A 72 -1.97 11.86 11.06
C VAL A 72 -2.39 12.65 12.29
N ASN A 73 -2.96 11.96 13.27
CA ASN A 73 -3.32 12.56 14.55
C ASN A 73 -2.09 13.17 15.24
N ALA A 74 -2.30 14.19 16.07
CA ALA A 74 -1.21 14.81 16.81
C ALA A 74 -0.53 13.81 17.74
N VAL A 75 0.80 13.77 17.72
CA VAL A 75 1.58 13.08 18.76
C VAL A 75 1.59 13.95 20.02
N THR A 76 1.10 13.40 21.13
CA THR A 76 0.96 14.11 22.42
C THR A 76 2.05 13.74 23.43
N ARG A 77 2.67 12.57 23.29
CA ARG A 77 3.82 12.10 24.08
C ARG A 77 4.76 11.31 23.18
N GLY A 78 6.07 11.38 23.43
CA GLY A 78 7.07 10.63 22.67
C GLY A 78 7.30 11.18 21.27
N ALA A 79 7.80 10.35 20.36
CA ALA A 79 8.05 10.70 18.97
C ALA A 79 7.71 9.53 18.04
N ARG A 80 7.06 9.85 16.91
CA ARG A 80 6.74 8.89 15.84
C ARG A 80 7.69 9.09 14.67
N TYR A 81 8.61 8.16 14.47
CA TYR A 81 9.47 8.12 13.28
C TYR A 81 8.88 7.15 12.24
N ALA A 82 8.88 7.58 10.98
CA ALA A 82 8.43 6.78 9.86
C ALA A 82 9.09 7.25 8.56
N SER A 83 9.15 6.36 7.57
CA SER A 83 9.38 6.71 6.18
C SER A 83 8.06 6.61 5.42
N PHE A 84 7.76 7.62 4.61
CA PHE A 84 6.59 7.61 3.74
C PHE A 84 7.02 7.90 2.30
N PHE A 85 6.39 7.23 1.36
CA PHE A 85 6.68 7.36 -0.06
C PHE A 85 5.49 6.90 -0.89
N TRP A 86 5.58 7.16 -2.19
CA TRP A 86 4.57 6.78 -3.16
C TRP A 86 5.15 5.82 -4.18
N THR A 87 4.29 4.97 -4.73
CA THR A 87 4.67 4.01 -5.77
C THR A 87 3.69 4.10 -6.92
N GLN A 88 4.22 4.26 -8.14
CA GLN A 88 3.48 3.99 -9.36
C GLN A 88 3.48 2.49 -9.57
N SER A 89 2.28 1.90 -9.53
CA SER A 89 2.09 0.49 -9.80
C SER A 89 2.14 0.26 -11.31
N LEU A 90 2.68 -0.90 -11.72
CA LEU A 90 2.56 -1.36 -13.11
C LEU A 90 1.08 -1.50 -13.51
N VAL A 91 0.22 -1.88 -12.58
CA VAL A 91 -1.24 -1.97 -12.78
C VAL A 91 -1.89 -0.75 -12.15
N ARG A 92 -2.40 0.16 -13.00
CA ARG A 92 -3.01 1.44 -12.59
C ARG A 92 -4.24 1.22 -11.72
N GLU A 93 -5.20 0.45 -12.22
CA GLU A 93 -6.51 0.26 -11.59
C GLU A 93 -6.40 -0.54 -10.29
N ASP A 94 -6.92 0.01 -9.19
CA ASP A 94 -6.89 -0.62 -7.88
C ASP A 94 -7.62 -1.98 -7.87
N SER A 95 -8.81 -2.03 -8.46
CA SER A 95 -9.60 -3.27 -8.57
C SER A 95 -8.86 -4.39 -9.32
N GLN A 96 -8.16 -4.06 -10.41
CA GLN A 96 -7.37 -5.03 -11.18
C GLN A 96 -6.17 -5.53 -10.38
N ARG A 97 -5.48 -4.63 -9.68
CA ARG A 97 -4.36 -4.98 -8.80
C ARG A 97 -4.79 -5.87 -7.64
N THR A 98 -5.94 -5.58 -7.03
CA THR A 98 -6.54 -6.41 -5.97
C THR A 98 -6.88 -7.81 -6.46
N LEU A 99 -7.51 -7.95 -7.63
CA LEU A 99 -7.80 -9.25 -8.23
C LEU A 99 -6.53 -10.06 -8.53
N LEU A 100 -5.47 -9.41 -9.02
CA LEU A 100 -4.18 -10.06 -9.25
C LEU A 100 -3.55 -10.53 -7.93
N PHE A 101 -3.57 -9.69 -6.89
CA PHE A 101 -3.03 -10.04 -5.57
C PHE A 101 -3.75 -11.23 -4.94
N GLU A 102 -5.09 -11.25 -4.97
CA GLU A 102 -5.88 -12.39 -4.48
C GLU A 102 -5.59 -13.67 -5.26
N MET A 103 -5.52 -13.58 -6.59
CA MET A 103 -5.21 -14.73 -7.45
C MET A 103 -3.81 -15.28 -7.17
N ASP A 104 -2.80 -14.41 -7.02
CA ASP A 104 -1.44 -14.84 -6.74
C ASP A 104 -1.32 -15.51 -5.36
N ASN A 105 -1.94 -14.94 -4.32
CA ASN A 105 -1.99 -15.57 -3.00
C ASN A 105 -2.64 -16.96 -3.03
N ALA A 106 -3.73 -17.11 -3.79
CA ALA A 106 -4.38 -18.40 -3.97
C ALA A 106 -3.48 -19.42 -4.69
N ILE A 107 -2.75 -18.99 -5.74
CA ILE A 107 -1.77 -19.83 -6.44
C ILE A 107 -0.63 -20.24 -5.50
N GLN A 108 -0.08 -19.29 -4.72
CA GLN A 108 0.97 -19.57 -3.75
C GLN A 108 0.52 -20.57 -2.68
N GLN A 109 -0.71 -20.44 -2.18
CA GLN A 109 -1.29 -21.38 -1.22
C GLN A 109 -1.44 -22.77 -1.84
N LEU A 110 -2.03 -22.88 -3.05
CA LEU A 110 -2.15 -24.15 -3.75
C LEU A 110 -0.80 -24.79 -4.08
N THR A 111 0.23 -23.98 -4.33
CA THR A 111 1.59 -24.48 -4.57
C THR A 111 2.17 -25.16 -3.33
N ARG A 112 1.81 -24.69 -2.13
CA ARG A 112 2.20 -25.35 -0.86
C ARG A 112 1.38 -26.60 -0.59
N ASP A 113 0.08 -26.55 -0.88
CA ASP A 113 -0.84 -27.63 -0.54
C ASP A 113 -0.80 -28.81 -1.53
N VAL A 114 -0.64 -28.53 -2.83
CA VAL A 114 -0.68 -29.51 -3.93
C VAL A 114 0.40 -29.23 -4.99
N PRO A 115 1.70 -29.27 -4.63
CA PRO A 115 2.81 -28.75 -5.44
C PRO A 115 2.93 -29.32 -6.86
N ASP A 116 2.51 -30.57 -7.08
CA ASP A 116 2.64 -31.26 -8.37
C ASP A 116 1.36 -31.21 -9.24
N HIS A 117 0.33 -30.47 -8.80
CA HIS A 117 -0.93 -30.45 -9.54
C HIS A 117 -0.76 -29.71 -10.89
N PRO A 118 -1.05 -30.35 -12.04
CA PRO A 118 -0.75 -29.79 -13.37
C PRO A 118 -1.50 -28.48 -13.67
N SER A 119 -2.61 -28.20 -12.97
CA SER A 119 -3.33 -26.93 -13.10
C SER A 119 -2.57 -25.72 -12.56
N LEU A 120 -1.56 -25.88 -11.69
CA LEU A 120 -0.76 -24.76 -11.18
C LEU A 120 -0.11 -23.98 -12.33
N ILE A 121 0.51 -24.68 -13.29
CA ILE A 121 1.10 -24.06 -14.49
C ILE A 121 0.06 -23.25 -15.27
N ARG A 122 -1.17 -23.79 -15.40
CA ARG A 122 -2.25 -23.09 -16.12
C ARG A 122 -2.72 -21.85 -15.37
N LEU A 123 -2.86 -21.91 -14.04
CA LEU A 123 -3.26 -20.77 -13.22
C LEU A 123 -2.20 -19.66 -13.24
N THR A 124 -0.92 -20.01 -13.05
CA THR A 124 0.19 -19.06 -13.17
C THR A 124 0.25 -18.45 -14.57
N GLY A 125 0.03 -19.25 -15.63
CA GLY A 125 -0.08 -18.76 -17.00
C GLY A 125 -1.22 -17.74 -17.18
N THR A 126 -2.40 -18.01 -16.62
CA THR A 126 -3.53 -17.08 -16.63
C THR A 126 -3.22 -15.79 -15.89
N TYR A 127 -2.61 -15.87 -14.70
CA TYR A 127 -2.15 -14.70 -13.93
C TYR A 127 -1.25 -13.80 -14.78
N HIS A 128 -0.22 -14.37 -15.41
CA HIS A 128 0.68 -13.59 -16.28
C HIS A 128 -0.01 -13.01 -17.52
N ASN A 129 -1.03 -13.69 -18.06
CA ASN A 129 -1.81 -13.16 -19.18
C ASN A 129 -2.70 -11.98 -18.75
N LEU A 130 -3.26 -12.00 -17.55
CA LEU A 130 -3.99 -10.86 -16.98
C LEU A 130 -3.03 -9.71 -16.69
N LEU A 131 -1.88 -9.98 -16.06
CA LEU A 131 -0.85 -8.98 -15.82
C LEU A 131 -0.42 -8.31 -17.13
N ARG A 132 -0.14 -9.08 -18.19
CA ARG A 132 0.21 -8.53 -19.51
C ARG A 132 -0.87 -7.63 -20.12
N ARG A 133 -2.14 -7.87 -19.80
CA ARG A 133 -3.26 -7.04 -20.27
C ARG A 133 -3.41 -5.73 -19.51
N TRP A 134 -3.02 -5.71 -18.24
CA TRP A 134 -3.30 -4.61 -17.31
C TRP A 134 -2.08 -3.77 -16.95
N VAL A 135 -0.87 -4.24 -17.27
CA VAL A 135 0.35 -3.48 -17.04
C VAL A 135 0.48 -2.30 -18.01
N GLU A 136 0.89 -1.18 -17.45
CA GLU A 136 1.37 0.01 -18.16
C GLU A 136 2.83 0.27 -17.74
N VAL A 137 3.71 0.44 -18.73
CA VAL A 137 5.16 0.70 -18.55
C VAL A 137 5.49 2.07 -19.09
#